data_AF-A0A7W3Y1Y6-F1
#
_entry.id   AF-A0A7W3Y1Y6-F1
#
_cell.length_a   1.000
_cell.length_b   1.000
_cell.length_c   1.000
_cell.angle_alpha   90.00
_cell.angle_beta   90.00
_cell.angle_gamma   90.00
#
_symmetry.space_group_name_H-M   'P 1'
#
loop_
_entity.id
_entity.type
_entity.pdbx_description
1 polymer ?
#
loop_
_entity_poly.entity_id
_entity_poly.type
_entity_poly.pdbx_seq_one_letter_code
_entity_poly.pdbx_strand_id
1 'polypeptide(L)'
;MPAQSSRPPDATSRPDASMWLLNQVMDHSLDEGYEEAAARRAAAGGNPPRTLRDRVWLAVGLLLAAFVVTAGAAQARAGAPEVAREREELLERVRAGTEGADRLQAEVDGLRDAVAEGRRAALTEEGGERAELVGLLAGAIAVTGPGLELVVDDAEGAGTGSGAGPREGSGFSDTGRVRDRDLQRVVNGLWAAGAEAVAINDRRLTSLSAIRTAGDAVLVDNRPLVPPYTVQAIGDGEALREAFEAGPAGATLRDLRDHFGIRVTTGVRDELRLPAATGATTRYAVPVDPDAAPGDTGTRETDHDTEEDYTP
;
A
#
# COMPACT_ATOMS: atom_id res chain seq x y z
N MET A 1 63.78 -30.88 -29.51
CA MET A 1 63.36 -29.50 -29.79
C MET A 1 62.10 -29.53 -30.66
N PRO A 2 61.16 -28.57 -30.54
CA PRO A 2 59.85 -28.83 -29.93
C PRO A 2 58.66 -29.03 -30.90
N ALA A 3 57.59 -29.55 -30.30
CA ALA A 3 56.17 -29.25 -30.47
C ALA A 3 55.54 -29.19 -31.88
N GLN A 4 54.64 -30.13 -32.14
CA GLN A 4 53.35 -29.84 -32.78
C GLN A 4 52.22 -30.52 -32.01
N SER A 5 51.26 -29.69 -31.60
CA SER A 5 50.02 -30.05 -30.93
C SER A 5 49.04 -30.71 -31.90
N SER A 6 48.45 -31.83 -31.50
CA SER A 6 47.24 -32.39 -32.10
C SER A 6 46.15 -32.46 -31.04
N ARG A 7 45.09 -31.66 -31.23
CA ARG A 7 43.84 -31.65 -30.48
C ARG A 7 42.85 -32.59 -31.17
N PRO A 8 42.14 -33.46 -30.45
CA PRO A 8 40.70 -33.63 -30.73
C PRO A 8 39.90 -33.72 -29.39
N PRO A 9 38.59 -34.04 -29.39
CA PRO A 9 37.53 -33.08 -29.11
C PRO A 9 36.85 -33.30 -27.75
N ASP A 10 35.96 -32.36 -27.40
CA ASP A 10 35.05 -32.37 -26.25
C ASP A 10 34.39 -33.73 -26.00
N ALA A 11 34.52 -34.20 -24.75
CA ALA A 11 33.67 -35.23 -24.19
C ALA A 11 32.29 -34.62 -23.91
N THR A 12 31.30 -35.09 -24.66
CA THR A 12 29.88 -34.88 -24.39
C THR A 12 29.56 -35.35 -22.96
N SER A 13 29.01 -34.45 -22.13
CA SER A 13 28.37 -34.83 -20.87
C SER A 13 27.32 -35.90 -21.15
N ARG A 14 27.54 -37.08 -20.61
CA ARG A 14 26.59 -38.18 -20.74
C ARG A 14 25.34 -37.90 -19.88
N PRO A 15 24.12 -38.04 -20.43
CA PRO A 15 22.88 -37.75 -19.72
C PRO A 15 22.48 -38.78 -18.64
N ASP A 16 23.27 -39.84 -18.46
CA ASP A 16 23.09 -40.89 -17.46
C ASP A 16 23.69 -40.55 -16.08
N ALA A 17 24.64 -39.61 -16.03
CA ALA A 17 25.31 -39.22 -14.78
C ALA A 17 24.34 -38.55 -13.77
N SER A 18 23.37 -37.78 -14.25
CA SER A 18 22.34 -37.13 -13.42
C SER A 18 21.26 -38.10 -12.92
N MET A 19 20.96 -39.16 -13.68
CA MET A 19 20.00 -40.20 -13.29
C MET A 19 20.56 -41.10 -12.18
N TRP A 20 21.88 -41.36 -12.19
CA TRP A 20 22.53 -42.17 -11.15
C TRP A 20 22.51 -41.49 -9.78
N LEU A 21 22.71 -40.16 -9.72
CA LEU A 21 22.70 -39.43 -8.46
C LEU A 21 21.30 -39.34 -7.82
N LEU A 22 20.26 -39.18 -8.65
CA LEU A 22 18.87 -39.21 -8.16
C LEU A 22 18.45 -40.60 -7.71
N ASN A 23 18.83 -41.66 -8.42
CA ASN A 23 18.56 -43.03 -7.97
C ASN A 23 19.32 -43.38 -6.69
N GLN A 24 20.57 -42.91 -6.54
CA GLN A 24 21.35 -43.13 -5.31
C GLN A 24 20.69 -42.48 -4.08
N VAL A 25 20.13 -41.27 -4.21
CA VAL A 25 19.46 -40.58 -3.09
C VAL A 25 18.09 -41.18 -2.79
N MET A 26 17.39 -41.71 -3.79
CA MET A 26 16.09 -42.37 -3.59
C MET A 26 16.23 -43.79 -3.01
N ASP A 27 17.23 -44.57 -3.45
CA ASP A 27 17.46 -45.94 -2.99
C ASP A 27 18.37 -46.05 -1.75
N HIS A 28 19.08 -45.00 -1.35
CA HIS A 28 19.88 -44.90 -0.10
C HIS A 28 19.51 -43.65 0.70
N SER A 29 18.21 -43.45 0.95
CA SER A 29 17.72 -42.34 1.80
C SER A 29 17.89 -42.59 3.30
N LEU A 30 18.34 -43.78 3.69
CA LEU A 30 18.66 -44.15 5.06
C LEU A 30 20.17 -44.27 5.20
N ASP A 31 20.74 -43.52 6.14
CA ASP A 31 22.16 -43.58 6.52
C ASP A 31 22.56 -45.04 6.78
N GLU A 32 23.74 -45.47 6.30
CA GLU A 32 24.22 -46.86 6.42
C GLU A 32 24.32 -47.29 7.90
N GLY A 33 24.53 -46.33 8.80
CA GLY A 33 24.42 -46.56 10.25
C GLY A 33 23.00 -46.86 10.76
N TYR A 34 21.96 -46.39 10.07
CA TYR A 34 20.56 -46.66 10.38
C TYR A 34 20.13 -48.04 9.89
N GLU A 35 20.62 -48.47 8.73
CA GLU A 35 20.40 -49.82 8.21
C GLU A 35 21.09 -50.87 9.08
N GLU A 36 22.35 -50.65 9.48
CA GLU A 36 23.04 -51.53 10.43
C GLU A 36 22.38 -51.57 11.82
N ALA A 37 21.80 -50.45 12.27
CA ALA A 37 21.06 -50.38 13.52
C ALA A 37 19.68 -51.08 13.41
N ALA A 38 19.02 -50.99 12.25
CA ALA A 38 17.76 -51.67 11.96
C ALA A 38 17.96 -53.18 11.77
N ALA A 39 19.02 -53.60 11.08
CA ALA A 39 19.44 -54.99 10.94
C ALA A 39 19.86 -55.58 12.30
N ARG A 40 20.58 -54.83 13.15
CA ARG A 40 20.86 -55.21 14.54
C ARG A 40 19.58 -55.34 15.37
N ARG A 41 18.59 -54.45 15.20
CA ARG A 41 17.29 -54.53 15.91
C ARG A 41 16.40 -55.68 15.42
N ALA A 42 16.43 -55.99 14.12
CA ALA A 42 15.71 -57.10 13.52
C ALA A 42 16.35 -58.46 13.87
N ALA A 43 17.69 -58.55 13.88
CA ALA A 43 18.43 -59.73 14.32
C ALA A 43 18.39 -59.93 15.84
N ALA A 44 18.35 -58.84 16.61
CA ALA A 44 18.14 -58.86 18.06
C ALA A 44 16.66 -58.96 18.46
N GLY A 45 15.78 -59.31 17.50
CA GLY A 45 14.33 -59.51 17.63
C GLY A 45 13.80 -59.16 19.01
N GLY A 46 13.37 -57.91 19.19
CA GLY A 46 13.00 -57.36 20.48
C GLY A 46 12.04 -58.28 21.23
N ASN A 47 12.58 -59.15 22.08
CA ASN A 47 11.77 -60.05 22.87
C ASN A 47 10.95 -59.20 23.85
N PRO A 48 9.65 -59.46 24.01
CA PRO A 48 8.89 -58.80 25.05
C PRO A 48 9.59 -59.06 26.40
N PRO A 49 9.63 -58.05 27.30
CA PRO A 49 10.37 -58.15 28.55
C PRO A 49 9.97 -59.41 29.31
N ARG A 50 10.91 -60.36 29.41
CA ARG A 50 10.67 -61.70 29.98
C ARG A 50 10.81 -61.70 31.50
N THR A 51 11.47 -60.70 32.08
CA THR A 51 11.66 -60.56 33.53
C THR A 51 10.73 -59.50 34.13
N LEU A 52 10.32 -59.69 35.38
CA LEU A 52 9.51 -58.71 36.14
C LEU A 52 10.18 -57.33 36.19
N ARG A 53 11.51 -57.29 36.28
CA ARG A 53 12.30 -56.06 36.36
C ARG A 53 12.23 -55.24 35.06
N ASP A 54 12.30 -55.89 33.91
CA ASP A 54 12.23 -55.21 32.60
C ASP A 54 10.83 -54.65 32.32
N ARG A 55 9.77 -55.35 32.76
CA ARG A 55 8.39 -54.86 32.67
C ARG A 55 8.16 -53.63 33.55
N VAL A 56 8.73 -53.62 34.76
CA VAL A 56 8.68 -52.46 35.67
C VAL A 56 9.39 -51.26 35.06
N TRP A 57 10.60 -51.44 34.50
CA TRP A 57 11.32 -50.34 33.86
C TRP A 57 10.61 -49.79 32.63
N LEU A 58 10.02 -50.65 31.80
CA LEU A 58 9.23 -50.22 30.65
C LEU A 58 7.97 -49.47 31.08
N ALA A 59 7.25 -49.96 32.11
CA ALA A 59 6.09 -49.28 32.66
C ALA A 59 6.45 -47.90 33.25
N VAL A 60 7.57 -47.79 33.96
CA VAL A 60 8.09 -46.52 34.49
C VAL A 60 8.46 -45.56 33.36
N GLY A 61 9.15 -46.04 32.32
CA GLY A 61 9.50 -45.22 31.16
C GLY A 61 8.27 -44.70 30.41
N LEU A 62 7.25 -45.54 30.24
CA LEU A 62 6.00 -45.17 29.58
C LEU A 62 5.19 -44.18 30.43
N LEU A 63 5.17 -44.36 31.76
CA LEU A 63 4.59 -43.39 32.70
C LEU A 63 5.29 -42.04 32.66
N LEU A 64 6.63 -42.02 32.62
CA LEU A 64 7.42 -40.80 32.49
C LEU A 64 7.15 -40.09 31.15
N ALA A 65 7.12 -40.85 30.05
CA ALA A 65 6.79 -40.30 28.74
C ALA A 65 5.37 -39.73 28.71
N ALA A 66 4.39 -40.46 29.24
CA ALA A 66 3.02 -39.99 29.35
C ALA A 66 2.92 -38.74 30.24
N PHE A 67 3.68 -38.67 31.33
CA PHE A 67 3.73 -37.50 32.20
C PHE A 67 4.34 -36.28 31.48
N VAL A 68 5.46 -36.43 30.77
CA VAL A 68 6.10 -35.35 30.01
C VAL A 68 5.19 -34.84 28.89
N VAL A 69 4.55 -35.74 28.14
CA VAL A 69 3.58 -35.35 27.09
C VAL A 69 2.37 -34.65 27.70
N THR A 70 1.82 -35.16 28.81
CA THR A 70 0.66 -34.56 29.48
C THR A 70 0.99 -33.19 30.07
N ALA A 71 2.13 -33.06 30.74
CA ALA A 71 2.62 -31.80 31.30
C ALA A 71 2.92 -30.78 30.19
N GLY A 72 3.57 -31.22 29.10
CA GLY A 72 3.82 -30.37 27.93
C GLY A 72 2.53 -29.89 27.25
N ALA A 73 1.52 -30.78 27.11
CA ALA A 73 0.22 -30.42 26.57
C ALA A 73 -0.56 -29.47 27.49
N ALA A 74 -0.48 -29.64 28.80
CA ALA A 74 -1.08 -28.73 29.77
C ALA A 74 -0.43 -27.33 29.74
N GLN A 75 0.91 -27.27 29.67
CA GLN A 75 1.67 -26.02 29.55
C GLN A 75 1.34 -25.28 28.24
N ALA A 76 1.25 -26.00 27.11
CA ALA A 76 0.88 -25.43 25.82
C ALA A 76 -0.55 -24.86 25.81
N ARG A 77 -1.48 -25.54 26.50
CA ARG A 77 -2.86 -25.03 26.68
C ARG A 77 -2.93 -23.82 27.61
N ALA A 78 -2.00 -23.67 28.56
CA ALA A 78 -1.94 -22.51 29.44
C ALA A 78 -1.31 -21.27 28.76
N GLY A 79 -0.39 -21.45 27.81
CA GLY A 79 0.22 -20.34 27.05
C GLY A 79 -0.62 -19.81 25.87
N ALA A 80 -1.48 -20.65 25.28
CA ALA A 80 -2.39 -20.26 24.20
C ALA A 80 -3.37 -19.10 24.55
N PRO A 81 -3.99 -19.03 25.74
CA PRO A 81 -4.89 -17.93 26.09
C PRO A 81 -4.18 -16.58 26.29
N GLU A 82 -2.91 -16.57 26.75
CA GLU A 82 -2.17 -15.30 26.94
C GLU A 82 -1.79 -14.67 25.59
N VAL A 83 -1.29 -15.47 24.64
CA VAL A 83 -0.99 -14.97 23.27
C VAL A 83 -2.25 -14.48 22.55
N ALA A 84 -3.40 -15.10 22.80
CA ALA A 84 -4.67 -14.65 22.23
C ALA A 84 -5.11 -13.30 22.81
N ARG A 85 -4.96 -13.09 24.12
CA ARG A 85 -5.26 -11.81 24.80
C ARG A 85 -4.34 -10.69 24.36
N GLU A 86 -3.03 -10.95 24.27
CA GLU A 86 -2.06 -9.96 23.78
C GLU A 86 -2.39 -9.52 22.35
N ARG A 87 -2.77 -10.47 21.48
CA ARG A 87 -3.24 -10.14 20.12
C ARG A 87 -4.52 -9.31 20.13
N GLU A 88 -5.48 -9.65 20.98
CA GLU A 88 -6.75 -8.92 21.10
C GLU A 88 -6.53 -7.48 21.58
N GLU A 89 -5.66 -7.28 22.59
CA GLU A 89 -5.30 -5.95 23.09
C GLU A 89 -4.57 -5.11 22.02
N LEU A 90 -3.66 -5.73 21.25
CA LEU A 90 -2.99 -5.06 20.14
C LEU A 90 -4.00 -4.65 19.05
N LEU A 91 -4.93 -5.54 18.70
CA LEU A 91 -5.98 -5.24 17.72
C LEU A 91 -6.90 -4.10 18.20
N GLU A 92 -7.28 -4.10 19.48
CA GLU A 92 -8.09 -3.04 20.08
C GLU A 92 -7.35 -1.70 20.06
N ARG A 93 -6.06 -1.69 20.41
CA ARG A 93 -5.23 -0.48 20.38
C ARG A 93 -5.06 0.07 18.96
N VAL A 94 -4.87 -0.81 17.97
CA VAL A 94 -4.80 -0.42 16.56
C VAL A 94 -6.13 0.16 16.08
N ARG A 95 -7.26 -0.45 16.45
CA ARG A 95 -8.60 0.07 16.12
C ARG A 95 -8.85 1.45 16.74
N ALA A 96 -8.61 1.61 18.04
CA ALA A 96 -8.78 2.88 18.73
C ALA A 96 -7.87 3.99 18.14
N GLY A 97 -6.63 3.64 17.79
CA GLY A 97 -5.72 4.55 17.09
C GLY A 97 -6.22 4.95 15.71
N THR A 98 -6.77 4.01 14.96
CA THR A 98 -7.34 4.24 13.62
C THR A 98 -8.57 5.16 13.70
N GLU A 99 -9.51 4.88 14.62
CA GLU A 99 -10.69 5.73 14.83
C GLU A 99 -10.33 7.15 15.27
N GLY A 100 -9.31 7.30 16.11
CA GLY A 100 -8.79 8.60 16.52
C GLY A 100 -8.20 9.39 15.33
N ALA A 101 -7.42 8.73 14.49
CA ALA A 101 -6.86 9.32 13.29
C ALA A 101 -7.96 9.73 12.30
N ASP A 102 -8.97 8.88 12.09
CA ASP A 102 -10.10 9.17 11.19
C ASP A 102 -10.92 10.37 11.68
N ARG A 103 -11.15 10.48 12.98
CA ARG A 103 -11.85 11.62 13.59
C ARG A 103 -11.08 12.92 13.43
N LEU A 104 -9.79 12.93 13.76
CA LEU A 104 -8.94 14.11 13.60
C LEU A 104 -8.88 14.54 12.14
N GLN A 105 -8.83 13.56 11.23
CA GLN A 105 -8.84 13.81 9.81
C GLN A 105 -10.17 14.41 9.33
N ALA A 106 -11.31 13.96 9.84
CA ALA A 106 -12.62 14.56 9.57
C ALA A 106 -12.72 16.00 10.12
N GLU A 107 -12.15 16.26 11.29
CA GLU A 107 -12.07 17.61 11.87
C GLU A 107 -11.21 18.54 10.99
N VAL A 108 -10.05 18.06 10.53
CA VAL A 108 -9.18 18.80 9.60
C VAL A 108 -9.94 19.14 8.31
N ASP A 109 -10.71 18.20 7.77
CA ASP A 109 -11.52 18.43 6.57
C ASP A 109 -12.62 19.46 6.82
N GLY A 110 -13.35 19.37 7.92
CA GLY A 110 -14.37 20.35 8.30
C GLY A 110 -13.79 21.76 8.54
N LEU A 111 -12.62 21.86 9.16
CA LEU A 111 -11.91 23.13 9.35
C LEU A 111 -11.45 23.72 8.01
N ARG A 112 -11.00 22.88 7.07
CA ARG A 112 -10.62 23.32 5.71
C ARG A 112 -11.83 23.86 4.96
N ASP A 113 -12.97 23.19 5.04
CA ASP A 113 -14.21 23.64 4.41
C ASP A 113 -14.66 24.99 4.99
N ALA A 114 -14.57 25.16 6.32
CA ALA A 114 -14.88 26.43 6.99
C ALA A 114 -13.93 27.57 6.54
N VAL A 115 -12.63 27.28 6.40
CA VAL A 115 -11.65 28.26 5.87
C VAL A 115 -11.95 28.60 4.41
N ALA A 116 -12.31 27.61 3.59
CA ALA A 116 -12.68 27.84 2.20
C ALA A 116 -13.93 28.71 2.08
N GLU A 117 -14.94 28.49 2.93
CA GLU A 117 -16.15 29.32 3.00
C GLU A 117 -15.82 30.75 3.42
N GLY A 118 -15.03 30.93 4.49
CA GLY A 118 -14.62 32.25 4.97
C GLY A 118 -13.82 33.03 3.93
N ARG A 119 -12.90 32.37 3.21
CA ARG A 119 -12.18 32.99 2.08
C ARG A 119 -13.11 33.40 0.96
N ARG A 120 -14.11 32.58 0.62
CA ARG A 120 -15.07 32.92 -0.45
C ARG A 120 -15.87 34.17 -0.09
N ALA A 121 -16.34 34.26 1.15
CA ALA A 121 -17.04 35.44 1.66
C ALA A 121 -16.17 36.71 1.61
N ALA A 122 -14.89 36.62 1.96
CA ALA A 122 -13.97 37.75 1.87
C ALA A 122 -13.68 38.17 0.42
N LEU A 123 -13.48 37.20 -0.49
CA LEU A 123 -13.21 37.47 -1.91
C LEU A 123 -14.39 38.16 -2.61
N THR A 124 -15.63 37.87 -2.20
CA THR A 124 -16.82 38.57 -2.71
C THR A 124 -16.91 40.02 -2.28
N GLU A 125 -16.29 40.43 -1.16
CA GLU A 125 -16.30 41.82 -0.70
C GLU A 125 -15.20 42.68 -1.32
N GLU A 126 -14.00 42.12 -1.58
CA GLU A 126 -12.81 42.92 -1.92
C GLU A 126 -12.32 42.80 -3.38
N GLY A 127 -12.68 41.74 -4.13
CA GLY A 127 -11.93 41.36 -5.35
C GLY A 127 -12.71 41.20 -6.67
N GLY A 128 -14.04 41.16 -6.64
CA GLY A 128 -14.89 41.00 -7.83
C GLY A 128 -14.52 39.79 -8.73
N GLU A 129 -14.75 39.89 -10.03
CA GLU A 129 -14.56 38.81 -11.03
C GLU A 129 -13.10 38.30 -11.13
N ARG A 130 -12.10 39.16 -10.83
CA ARG A 130 -10.68 38.76 -10.87
C ARG A 130 -10.31 37.80 -9.76
N ALA A 131 -10.81 38.05 -8.55
CA ALA A 131 -10.57 37.17 -7.41
C ALA A 131 -11.17 35.78 -7.62
N GLU A 132 -12.34 35.71 -8.25
CA GLU A 132 -12.99 34.46 -8.60
C GLU A 132 -12.19 33.67 -9.65
N LEU A 133 -11.72 34.33 -10.72
CA LEU A 133 -10.87 33.68 -11.72
C LEU A 133 -9.56 33.15 -11.13
N VAL A 134 -8.91 33.92 -10.26
CA VAL A 134 -7.69 33.45 -9.57
C VAL A 134 -8.02 32.29 -8.63
N GLY A 135 -9.15 32.35 -7.92
CA GLY A 135 -9.63 31.25 -7.08
C GLY A 135 -9.90 29.97 -7.89
N LEU A 136 -10.48 30.11 -9.08
CA LEU A 136 -10.72 29.01 -10.01
C LEU A 136 -9.41 28.36 -10.47
N LEU A 137 -8.47 29.18 -10.97
CA LEU A 137 -7.17 28.71 -11.48
C LEU A 137 -6.29 28.10 -10.38
N ALA A 138 -6.37 28.63 -9.16
CA ALA A 138 -5.67 28.08 -8.00
C ALA A 138 -6.36 26.82 -7.44
N GLY A 139 -7.54 26.46 -7.93
CA GLY A 139 -8.37 25.39 -7.37
C GLY A 139 -8.92 25.71 -5.97
N ALA A 140 -8.91 26.97 -5.53
CA ALA A 140 -9.33 27.40 -4.19
C ALA A 140 -10.86 27.43 -4.01
N ILE A 141 -11.62 27.33 -5.10
CA ILE A 141 -13.08 27.27 -5.08
C ILE A 141 -13.60 25.96 -5.68
N ALA A 142 -14.78 25.55 -5.20
CA ALA A 142 -15.51 24.43 -5.80
C ALA A 142 -15.99 24.82 -7.19
N VAL A 143 -16.11 23.83 -8.07
CA VAL A 143 -16.49 24.00 -9.47
C VAL A 143 -17.55 22.97 -9.86
N THR A 144 -18.38 23.34 -10.81
CA THR A 144 -19.44 22.48 -11.34
C THR A 144 -19.49 22.62 -12.85
N GLY A 145 -19.69 21.51 -13.55
CA GLY A 145 -19.76 21.48 -15.01
C GLY A 145 -19.85 20.05 -15.56
N PRO A 146 -20.06 19.89 -16.87
CA PRO A 146 -20.03 18.58 -17.52
C PRO A 146 -18.64 17.96 -17.43
N GLY A 147 -18.56 16.65 -17.67
CA GLY A 147 -17.27 15.99 -17.70
C GLY A 147 -17.29 14.48 -17.76
N LEU A 148 -16.17 13.90 -17.35
CA LEU A 148 -15.89 12.47 -17.39
C LEU A 148 -15.70 11.93 -15.98
N GLU A 149 -16.39 10.85 -15.66
CA GLU A 149 -16.19 10.06 -14.45
C GLU A 149 -15.56 8.71 -14.82
N LEU A 150 -14.46 8.39 -14.16
CA LEU A 150 -13.72 7.15 -14.32
C LEU A 150 -13.63 6.45 -12.97
N VAL A 151 -14.22 5.26 -12.86
CA VAL A 151 -14.11 4.40 -11.68
C VAL A 151 -13.08 3.33 -11.97
N VAL A 152 -11.96 3.36 -11.26
CA VAL A 152 -10.85 2.41 -11.37
C VAL A 152 -10.81 1.56 -10.10
N ASP A 153 -10.92 0.26 -10.26
CA ASP A 153 -11.03 -0.69 -9.17
C ASP A 153 -10.03 -1.85 -9.38
N ASP A 154 -9.59 -2.42 -8.26
CA ASP A 154 -8.64 -3.53 -8.27
C ASP A 154 -9.26 -4.75 -8.98
N ALA A 155 -8.41 -5.66 -9.45
CA ALA A 155 -8.84 -6.93 -10.01
C ALA A 155 -9.63 -7.75 -8.98
N GLU A 156 -10.44 -8.69 -9.48
CA GLU A 156 -11.20 -9.57 -8.61
C GLU A 156 -10.28 -10.41 -7.72
N GLY A 157 -10.53 -10.39 -6.41
CA GLY A 157 -9.73 -11.11 -5.41
C GLY A 157 -8.44 -10.43 -4.95
N ALA A 158 -8.02 -9.34 -5.61
CA ALA A 158 -6.79 -8.61 -5.29
C ALA A 158 -6.75 -7.98 -3.87
N GLY A 159 -7.92 -7.75 -3.27
CA GLY A 159 -8.09 -7.18 -1.92
C GLY A 159 -8.29 -8.19 -0.79
N THR A 160 -8.21 -9.50 -1.06
CA THR A 160 -8.50 -10.54 -0.03
C THR A 160 -7.32 -10.85 0.91
N GLY A 161 -6.19 -10.13 0.79
CA GLY A 161 -4.94 -10.46 1.45
C GLY A 161 -4.70 -9.88 2.84
N SER A 162 -5.45 -8.88 3.31
CA SER A 162 -5.16 -8.27 4.62
C SER A 162 -6.40 -7.60 5.20
N GLY A 163 -7.00 -8.19 6.25
CA GLY A 163 -7.96 -7.52 7.14
C GLY A 163 -7.32 -6.43 8.01
N ALA A 164 -6.28 -5.80 7.48
CA ALA A 164 -5.40 -4.82 8.07
C ALA A 164 -5.63 -3.52 7.30
N GLY A 165 -5.58 -2.37 7.96
CA GLY A 165 -5.98 -1.09 7.38
C GLY A 165 -5.25 -0.76 6.07
N PRO A 166 -5.68 0.29 5.33
CA PRO A 166 -5.15 0.61 3.99
C PRO A 166 -3.60 0.66 3.92
N ARG A 167 -2.91 0.90 5.03
CA ARG A 167 -1.45 1.05 5.12
C ARG A 167 -0.68 -0.23 5.44
N GLU A 168 -1.34 -1.37 5.65
CA GLU A 168 -0.75 -2.50 6.38
C GLU A 168 -0.42 -3.74 5.54
N GLY A 169 -0.67 -3.73 4.23
CA GLY A 169 -0.41 -4.92 3.42
C GLY A 169 0.96 -4.97 2.73
N SER A 170 1.28 -6.17 2.24
CA SER A 170 2.62 -6.58 1.82
C SER A 170 2.77 -6.59 0.29
N GLY A 171 3.25 -5.48 -0.28
CA GLY A 171 3.99 -5.46 -1.54
C GLY A 171 3.16 -5.44 -2.84
N PHE A 172 3.62 -4.62 -3.79
CA PHE A 172 2.90 -4.27 -5.00
C PHE A 172 3.13 -5.17 -6.23
N SER A 173 3.93 -6.23 -6.19
CA SER A 173 4.31 -6.98 -7.41
C SER A 173 3.20 -7.93 -7.89
N ASP A 174 2.63 -7.61 -9.06
CA ASP A 174 1.72 -8.46 -9.86
C ASP A 174 0.42 -8.91 -9.17
N THR A 175 -0.19 -8.00 -8.40
CA THR A 175 -1.34 -8.32 -7.53
C THR A 175 -2.70 -7.98 -8.14
N GLY A 176 -2.77 -7.49 -9.39
CA GLY A 176 -4.00 -6.92 -9.93
C GLY A 176 -4.50 -5.72 -9.11
N ARG A 177 -3.61 -4.95 -8.50
CA ARG A 177 -3.95 -3.76 -7.69
C ARG A 177 -3.56 -2.47 -8.40
N VAL A 178 -4.43 -1.48 -8.32
CA VAL A 178 -4.17 -0.13 -8.83
C VAL A 178 -3.08 0.52 -7.99
N ARG A 179 -2.06 1.09 -8.66
CA ARG A 179 -0.96 1.78 -7.98
C ARG A 179 -1.07 3.30 -8.11
N ASP A 180 -0.33 4.01 -7.27
CA ASP A 180 -0.17 5.46 -7.34
C ASP A 180 0.25 5.95 -8.74
N ARG A 181 1.23 5.28 -9.37
CA ARG A 181 1.73 5.61 -10.71
C ARG A 181 0.65 5.49 -11.78
N ASP A 182 -0.30 4.58 -11.60
CA ASP A 182 -1.38 4.35 -12.56
C ASP A 182 -2.37 5.51 -12.47
N LEU A 183 -2.75 5.89 -11.25
CA LEU A 183 -3.57 7.08 -11.00
C LEU A 183 -2.89 8.37 -11.46
N GLN A 184 -1.58 8.52 -11.24
CA GLN A 184 -0.81 9.66 -11.76
C GLN A 184 -0.89 9.75 -13.30
N ARG A 185 -0.75 8.63 -14.01
CA ARG A 185 -0.87 8.60 -15.48
C ARG A 185 -2.29 8.93 -15.93
N VAL A 186 -3.31 8.42 -15.24
CA VAL A 186 -4.72 8.74 -15.51
C VAL A 186 -4.96 10.23 -15.37
N VAL A 187 -4.60 10.82 -14.23
CA VAL A 187 -4.77 12.25 -13.96
C VAL A 187 -4.03 13.10 -15.00
N ASN A 188 -2.76 12.80 -15.25
CA ASN A 188 -1.98 13.53 -16.27
C ASN A 188 -2.57 13.37 -17.67
N GLY A 189 -3.14 12.20 -17.98
CA GLY A 189 -3.85 11.95 -19.22
C GLY A 189 -5.11 12.80 -19.35
N LEU A 190 -5.89 12.94 -18.29
CA LEU A 190 -7.08 13.79 -18.26
C LEU A 190 -6.72 15.27 -18.48
N TRP A 191 -5.66 15.77 -17.81
CA TRP A 191 -5.13 17.11 -18.07
C TRP A 191 -4.66 17.28 -19.51
N ALA A 192 -3.94 16.30 -20.06
CA ALA A 192 -3.48 16.34 -21.45
C ALA A 192 -4.64 16.26 -22.47
N ALA A 193 -5.75 15.63 -22.09
CA ALA A 193 -6.97 15.55 -22.88
C ALA A 193 -7.85 16.81 -22.79
N GLY A 194 -7.46 17.80 -21.98
CA GLY A 194 -8.16 19.08 -21.87
C GLY A 194 -9.11 19.21 -20.68
N ALA A 195 -8.97 18.38 -19.64
CA ALA A 195 -9.70 18.58 -18.40
C ALA A 195 -9.36 19.95 -17.78
N GLU A 196 -10.38 20.66 -17.29
CA GLU A 196 -10.24 21.96 -16.62
C GLU A 196 -10.07 21.80 -15.11
N ALA A 197 -10.55 20.68 -14.57
CA ALA A 197 -10.51 20.35 -13.16
C ALA A 197 -10.52 18.84 -12.98
N VAL A 198 -9.73 18.30 -12.05
CA VAL A 198 -9.69 16.85 -11.77
C VAL A 198 -9.75 16.60 -10.25
N ALA A 199 -10.49 15.59 -9.81
CA ALA A 199 -10.46 15.08 -8.44
C ALA A 199 -10.37 13.55 -8.39
N ILE A 200 -9.87 13.03 -7.27
CA ILE A 200 -9.93 11.60 -6.91
C ILE A 200 -10.65 11.47 -5.57
N ASN A 201 -11.74 10.71 -5.49
CA ASN A 201 -12.55 10.48 -4.28
C ASN A 201 -12.81 11.80 -3.51
N ASP A 202 -13.41 12.77 -4.20
CA ASP A 202 -13.73 14.11 -3.66
C ASP A 202 -12.50 14.95 -3.24
N ARG A 203 -11.30 14.64 -3.75
CA ARG A 203 -10.10 15.46 -3.54
C ARG A 203 -9.67 16.14 -4.81
N ARG A 204 -9.98 17.44 -4.90
CA ARG A 204 -9.57 18.30 -6.01
C ARG A 204 -8.05 18.40 -6.08
N LEU A 205 -7.52 18.03 -7.24
CA LEU A 205 -6.10 18.05 -7.53
C LEU A 205 -5.69 19.41 -8.11
N THR A 206 -4.51 19.87 -7.72
CA THR A 206 -3.84 21.06 -8.25
C THR A 206 -2.42 20.73 -8.68
N SER A 207 -1.68 21.71 -9.18
CA SER A 207 -0.25 21.56 -9.52
C SER A 207 0.63 21.17 -8.32
N LEU A 208 0.15 21.34 -7.09
CA LEU A 208 0.86 21.00 -5.86
C LEU A 208 0.39 19.67 -5.26
N SER A 209 -0.63 19.04 -5.84
CA SER A 209 -1.17 17.80 -5.29
C SER A 209 -0.22 16.63 -5.51
N ALA A 210 -0.11 15.77 -4.51
CA ALA A 210 0.77 14.62 -4.52
C ALA A 210 -0.04 13.31 -4.45
N ILE A 211 0.21 12.41 -5.40
CA ILE A 211 -0.33 11.05 -5.43
C ILE A 211 0.83 10.09 -5.17
N ARG A 212 0.81 9.33 -4.07
CA ARG A 212 1.94 8.45 -3.70
C ARG A 212 1.50 7.20 -2.95
N THR A 213 2.30 6.16 -3.01
CA THR A 213 2.06 4.93 -2.24
C THR A 213 2.46 5.06 -0.77
N ALA A 214 1.68 4.45 0.14
CA ALA A 214 2.08 4.16 1.52
C ALA A 214 1.51 2.82 2.00
N GLY A 215 2.38 1.82 2.20
CA GLY A 215 1.95 0.46 2.48
C GLY A 215 1.21 -0.10 1.28
N ASP A 216 -0.08 -0.43 1.44
CA ASP A 216 -0.96 -0.85 0.36
C ASP A 216 -1.90 0.27 -0.14
N ALA A 217 -1.90 1.45 0.49
CA ALA A 217 -2.79 2.54 0.15
C ALA A 217 -2.14 3.47 -0.88
N VAL A 218 -2.99 4.08 -1.71
CA VAL A 218 -2.62 5.29 -2.42
C VAL A 218 -3.00 6.49 -1.57
N LEU A 219 -2.04 7.35 -1.30
CA LEU A 219 -2.25 8.64 -0.66
C LEU A 219 -2.46 9.71 -1.72
N VAL A 220 -3.50 10.53 -1.55
CA VAL A 220 -3.70 11.79 -2.28
C VAL A 220 -3.66 12.92 -1.26
N ASP A 221 -2.69 13.82 -1.36
CA ASP A 221 -2.49 14.93 -0.41
C ASP A 221 -2.49 14.47 1.07
N ASN A 222 -1.73 13.38 1.32
CA ASN A 222 -1.59 12.69 2.61
C ASN A 222 -2.83 11.93 3.10
N ARG A 223 -3.95 11.96 2.35
CA ARG A 223 -5.16 11.19 2.66
C ARG A 223 -5.07 9.80 2.02
N PRO A 224 -5.10 8.71 2.82
CA PRO A 224 -5.17 7.37 2.26
C PRO A 224 -6.52 7.15 1.59
N LEU A 225 -6.46 6.66 0.35
CA LEU A 225 -7.59 6.22 -0.45
C LEU A 225 -7.47 4.72 -0.68
N VAL A 226 -8.63 4.08 -0.75
CA VAL A 226 -8.78 2.66 -1.10
C VAL A 226 -9.64 2.55 -2.35
N PRO A 227 -9.45 1.49 -3.15
CA PRO A 227 -10.33 1.22 -4.28
C PRO A 227 -11.77 0.98 -3.79
N PRO A 228 -12.78 1.29 -4.62
CA PRO A 228 -12.66 1.87 -5.96
C PRO A 228 -12.26 3.36 -5.94
N TYR A 229 -11.38 3.73 -6.86
CA TYR A 229 -10.93 5.11 -7.08
C TYR A 229 -11.83 5.78 -8.12
N THR A 230 -12.59 6.77 -7.69
CA THR A 230 -13.44 7.59 -8.57
C THR A 230 -12.66 8.84 -8.96
N VAL A 231 -12.22 8.88 -10.21
CA VAL A 231 -11.54 10.03 -10.82
C VAL A 231 -12.56 10.81 -11.63
N GLN A 232 -12.80 12.06 -11.25
CA GLN A 232 -13.74 12.95 -11.93
C GLN A 232 -12.98 14.09 -12.59
N ALA A 233 -13.33 14.40 -13.83
CA ALA A 233 -12.73 15.49 -14.59
C ALA A 233 -13.81 16.35 -15.23
N ILE A 234 -13.77 17.66 -15.02
CA ILE A 234 -14.64 18.62 -15.72
C ILE A 234 -14.02 19.00 -17.06
N GLY A 235 -14.87 19.08 -18.08
CA GLY A 235 -14.54 19.49 -19.44
C GLY A 235 -15.69 19.15 -20.39
N ASP A 236 -15.48 19.32 -21.70
CA ASP A 236 -16.41 18.80 -22.70
C ASP A 236 -16.44 17.27 -22.61
N GLY A 237 -17.50 16.69 -22.04
CA GLY A 237 -17.52 15.29 -21.63
C GLY A 237 -17.23 14.29 -22.76
N GLU A 238 -17.79 14.51 -23.95
CA GLU A 238 -17.58 13.62 -25.09
C GLU A 238 -16.20 13.81 -25.73
N ALA A 239 -15.80 15.06 -25.96
CA ALA A 239 -14.47 15.35 -26.52
C ALA A 239 -13.35 14.91 -25.57
N LEU A 240 -13.54 15.12 -24.26
CA LEU A 240 -12.61 14.72 -23.20
C LEU A 240 -12.46 13.20 -23.15
N ARG A 241 -13.58 12.46 -23.22
CA ARG A 241 -13.55 10.99 -23.28
C ARG A 241 -12.76 10.50 -24.49
N GLU A 242 -13.08 11.00 -25.68
CA GLU A 242 -12.41 10.58 -26.91
C GLU A 242 -10.90 10.87 -26.87
N ALA A 243 -10.52 12.08 -26.48
CA ALA A 243 -9.12 12.48 -26.35
C ALA A 243 -8.36 11.66 -25.30
N PHE A 244 -8.98 11.38 -24.15
CA PHE A 244 -8.38 10.57 -23.10
C PHE A 244 -8.18 9.11 -23.54
N GLU A 245 -9.19 8.49 -24.15
CA GLU A 245 -9.15 7.10 -24.61
C GLU A 245 -8.16 6.89 -25.76
N ALA A 246 -8.03 7.87 -26.65
CA ALA A 246 -7.04 7.86 -27.73
C ALA A 246 -5.60 8.09 -27.22
N GLY A 247 -5.43 8.75 -26.07
CA GLY A 247 -4.15 9.10 -25.51
C GLY A 247 -3.38 7.95 -24.82
N PRO A 248 -2.13 8.21 -24.38
CA PRO A 248 -1.30 7.22 -23.69
C PRO A 248 -1.89 6.70 -22.37
N ALA A 249 -2.62 7.55 -21.66
CA ALA A 249 -3.27 7.16 -20.40
C ALA A 249 -4.43 6.19 -20.65
N GLY A 250 -5.27 6.43 -21.65
CA GLY A 250 -6.30 5.48 -22.09
C GLY A 250 -5.70 4.14 -22.54
N ALA A 251 -4.58 4.17 -23.26
CA ALA A 251 -3.84 2.94 -23.62
C ALA A 251 -3.32 2.19 -22.39
N THR A 252 -2.79 2.91 -21.40
CA THR A 252 -2.33 2.32 -20.13
C THR A 252 -3.47 1.67 -19.36
N LEU A 253 -4.66 2.31 -19.30
CA LEU A 253 -5.82 1.70 -18.62
C LEU A 253 -6.31 0.43 -19.32
N ARG A 254 -6.27 0.41 -20.66
CA ARG A 254 -6.58 -0.82 -21.41
C ARG A 254 -5.56 -1.92 -21.08
N ASP A 255 -4.28 -1.60 -21.08
CA ASP A 255 -3.22 -2.54 -20.71
C ASP A 255 -3.39 -3.11 -19.29
N LEU A 256 -3.72 -2.23 -18.32
CA LEU A 256 -4.01 -2.62 -16.94
C LEU A 256 -5.22 -3.55 -16.83
N ARG A 257 -6.28 -3.27 -17.59
CA ARG A 257 -7.47 -4.13 -17.63
C ARG A 257 -7.16 -5.47 -18.27
N ASP A 258 -6.49 -5.47 -19.42
CA ASP A 258 -6.33 -6.65 -20.26
C ASP A 258 -5.27 -7.61 -19.68
N HIS A 259 -4.22 -7.11 -19.03
CA HIS A 259 -3.13 -7.92 -18.48
C HIS A 259 -3.20 -8.14 -16.96
N PHE A 260 -3.81 -7.22 -16.20
CA PHE A 260 -3.85 -7.28 -14.73
C PHE A 260 -5.26 -7.40 -14.16
N GLY A 261 -6.30 -7.44 -15.00
CA GLY A 261 -7.69 -7.60 -14.58
C GLY A 261 -8.28 -6.38 -13.86
N ILE A 262 -7.61 -5.22 -13.91
CA ILE A 262 -8.11 -3.96 -13.33
C ILE A 262 -9.46 -3.61 -13.94
N ARG A 263 -10.45 -3.34 -13.08
CA ARG A 263 -11.79 -2.98 -13.52
C ARG A 263 -11.86 -1.48 -13.72
N VAL A 264 -12.25 -1.07 -14.92
CA VAL A 264 -12.39 0.35 -15.27
C VAL A 264 -13.77 0.59 -15.84
N THR A 265 -14.52 1.50 -15.23
CA THR A 265 -15.80 1.99 -15.76
C THR A 265 -15.65 3.46 -16.09
N THR A 266 -16.10 3.84 -17.29
CA THR A 266 -16.05 5.23 -17.78
C THR A 266 -17.46 5.70 -18.07
N GLY A 267 -17.81 6.91 -17.64
CA GLY A 267 -19.12 7.51 -17.90
C GLY A 267 -19.02 9.02 -18.10
N VAL A 268 -19.63 9.52 -19.18
CA VAL A 268 -19.83 10.96 -19.37
C VAL A 268 -20.97 11.41 -18.46
N ARG A 269 -20.81 12.57 -17.82
CA ARG A 269 -21.78 13.17 -16.91
C ARG A 269 -22.07 14.60 -17.37
N ASP A 270 -23.35 14.96 -17.41
CA ASP A 270 -23.78 16.32 -17.76
C ASP A 270 -23.43 17.34 -16.66
N GLU A 271 -23.32 16.86 -15.41
CA GLU A 271 -22.96 17.68 -14.26
C GLU A 271 -22.12 16.87 -13.28
N LEU A 272 -20.94 17.39 -12.97
CA LEU A 272 -20.02 16.97 -11.92
C LEU A 272 -19.75 18.14 -11.01
N ARG A 273 -19.63 17.89 -9.70
CA ARG A 273 -19.22 18.90 -8.73
C ARG A 273 -17.91 18.46 -8.09
N LEU A 274 -16.88 19.27 -8.27
CA LEU A 274 -15.58 19.06 -7.64
C LEU A 274 -15.41 20.08 -6.50
N PRO A 275 -14.95 19.66 -5.31
CA PRO A 275 -14.75 20.57 -4.19
C PRO A 275 -13.58 21.53 -4.44
N ALA A 276 -13.40 22.47 -3.51
CA ALA A 276 -12.17 23.26 -3.46
C ALA A 276 -11.00 22.34 -3.09
N ALA A 277 -9.83 22.63 -3.67
CA ALA A 277 -8.60 21.95 -3.33
C ALA A 277 -8.15 22.30 -1.91
N THR A 278 -7.38 21.39 -1.32
CA THR A 278 -6.71 21.66 -0.05
C THR A 278 -5.71 22.81 -0.29
N GLY A 279 -5.99 23.98 0.30
CA GLY A 279 -5.22 25.18 0.03
C GLY A 279 -3.74 25.03 0.42
N ALA A 280 -2.85 25.51 -0.45
CA ALA A 280 -1.45 25.70 -0.10
C ALA A 280 -1.34 26.84 0.92
N THR A 281 -0.58 26.61 1.99
CA THR A 281 -0.23 27.66 2.96
C THR A 281 1.19 28.10 2.68
N THR A 282 1.41 29.42 2.64
CA THR A 282 2.75 29.98 2.53
C THR A 282 3.27 30.24 3.94
N ARG A 283 4.50 29.81 4.22
CA ARG A 283 5.14 30.08 5.52
C ARG A 283 5.94 31.38 5.51
N TYR A 284 6.53 31.69 4.36
CA TYR A 284 7.45 32.82 4.18
C TYR A 284 7.00 33.78 3.08
N ALA A 285 6.33 33.27 2.05
CA ALA A 285 5.88 34.09 0.93
C ALA A 285 4.65 34.91 1.35
N VAL A 286 4.73 36.22 1.14
CA VAL A 286 3.65 37.18 1.37
C VAL A 286 3.24 37.74 0.01
N PRO A 287 1.93 37.88 -0.29
CA PRO A 287 1.50 38.56 -1.50
C PRO A 287 2.05 39.99 -1.52
N VAL A 288 2.62 40.39 -2.64
CA VAL A 288 3.07 41.77 -2.85
C VAL A 288 1.82 42.64 -2.96
N ASP A 289 1.72 43.67 -2.13
CA ASP A 289 0.68 44.68 -2.26
C ASP A 289 0.96 45.47 -3.55
N PRO A 290 0.07 45.43 -4.55
CA PRO A 290 0.28 46.13 -5.81
C PRO A 290 0.32 47.66 -5.65
N ASP A 291 -0.20 48.19 -4.55
CA ASP A 291 -0.19 49.61 -4.22
C ASP A 291 0.99 50.02 -3.32
N ALA A 292 1.82 49.05 -2.88
CA ALA A 292 3.05 49.35 -2.14
C ALA A 292 4.12 49.95 -3.07
N ALA A 293 4.68 51.10 -2.67
CA ALA A 293 5.74 51.77 -3.40
C ALA A 293 6.98 50.85 -3.55
N PRO A 294 7.70 50.90 -4.69
CA PRO A 294 8.86 50.06 -4.92
C PRO A 294 9.96 50.41 -3.89
N GLY A 295 10.17 49.51 -2.92
CA GLY A 295 11.15 49.67 -1.84
C GLY A 295 10.65 49.23 -0.47
N ASP A 296 9.34 49.09 -0.27
CA ASP A 296 8.78 48.54 0.97
C ASP A 296 8.72 47.01 0.89
N THR A 297 9.88 46.37 1.02
CA THR A 297 9.89 44.94 1.36
C THR A 297 9.42 44.84 2.80
N GLY A 298 8.11 44.72 2.99
CA GLY A 298 7.43 44.59 4.28
C GLY A 298 8.06 43.50 5.13
N THR A 299 9.12 43.86 5.83
CA THR A 299 9.68 43.11 6.92
C THR A 299 8.77 43.46 8.08
N ARG A 300 7.69 42.68 8.26
CA ARG A 300 7.13 42.58 9.61
C ARG A 300 8.23 41.94 10.43
N GLU A 301 9.00 42.79 11.09
CA GLU A 301 9.87 42.45 12.20
C GLU A 301 9.05 41.54 13.11
N THR A 302 9.38 40.25 13.10
CA THR A 302 8.85 39.30 14.05
C THR A 302 9.36 39.76 15.39
N ASP A 303 8.48 40.38 16.17
CA ASP A 303 8.69 40.77 17.55
C ASP A 303 9.20 39.52 18.28
N HIS A 304 10.51 39.47 18.53
CA HIS A 304 11.16 38.40 19.25
C HIS A 304 11.24 38.79 20.72
N ASP A 305 10.10 39.11 21.32
CA ASP A 305 9.97 39.20 22.77
C ASP A 305 9.54 37.83 23.31
N THR A 306 10.53 36.98 23.54
CA THR A 306 10.42 35.91 24.55
C THR A 306 11.75 35.87 25.27
N GLU A 307 11.93 36.85 26.14
CA GLU A 307 12.89 36.80 27.24
C GLU A 307 12.35 35.76 28.24
N GLU A 308 12.66 34.48 28.01
CA GLU A 308 12.51 33.45 29.03
C GLU A 308 13.66 33.62 30.03
N ASP A 309 13.27 34.18 31.18
CA ASP A 309 13.99 34.28 32.43
C ASP A 309 14.57 32.92 32.84
N TYR A 310 15.83 32.68 32.47
CA TYR A 310 16.64 31.59 32.99
C TYR A 310 17.38 32.11 34.23
N THR A 311 16.79 31.91 35.41
CA THR A 311 17.50 32.06 36.68
C THR A 311 18.03 30.68 37.13
N PRO A 312 19.31 30.59 37.55
CA PRO A 312 20.06 29.33 37.78
C PRO A 312 19.65 28.49 38.99
#